data_AF-A0A7Y6IXV2-F1
#
_entry.id   AF-A0A7Y6IXV2-F1
#
_cell.length_a   1.000
_cell.length_b   1.000
_cell.length_c   1.000
_cell.angle_alpha   90.00
_cell.angle_beta   90.00
_cell.angle_gamma   90.00
#
_symmetry.space_group_name_H-M   'P 1'
#
loop_
_entity.id
_entity.type
_entity.pdbx_description
1 polymer ?
#
loop_
_entity_poly.entity_id
_entity_poly.type
_entity_poly.pdbx_seq_one_letter_code
_entity_poly.pdbx_strand_id
1 'polypeptide(L)'
;MCGRYASARKKHELLEEFQVELDGDPDKELGPDYNVAPTKNVYAVLSRVPKEAGRAVRQLRVVRWGLVPAWAKDPSIGSRMINARAETLAEKPSFRQAFAKRRCLLPADGYFEWMPVEGDDGKKRKQPYFIRPDDGGVLAMAGLYEFWKDPSRADDDPLKWLVTCTVITTDAEDELGRIHDRMPMMIEQDRWAEWLDPKLTDTESVSGLLVPASPGRLAAIPVSTDVNNVRNNGPDLIKPLPPEEAPALF
;
A
#
# COMPACT_ATOMS: atom_id res chain seq x y z
N MET A 1 1.27 11.64 3.71
CA MET A 1 0.15 10.94 3.02
C MET A 1 0.87 10.09 2.01
N CYS A 2 1.00 8.80 2.29
CA CYS A 2 1.84 7.93 1.48
C CYS A 2 1.22 7.75 0.08
N GLY A 3 1.75 8.50 -0.88
CA GLY A 3 1.28 8.58 -2.27
C GLY A 3 2.27 8.04 -3.29
N ARG A 4 3.34 7.37 -2.85
CA ARG A 4 4.29 6.70 -3.72
C ARG A 4 5.01 5.56 -3.01
N TYR A 5 5.21 4.45 -3.72
CA TYR A 5 6.04 3.35 -3.21
C TYR A 5 6.71 2.57 -4.34
N ALA A 6 7.62 1.67 -3.99
CA ALA A 6 8.26 0.75 -4.92
C ALA A 6 7.73 -0.67 -4.71
N SER A 7 7.43 -1.36 -5.80
CA SER A 7 7.05 -2.77 -5.88
C SER A 7 7.76 -3.37 -7.08
N ALA A 8 9.01 -3.76 -6.86
CA ALA A 8 9.94 -4.24 -7.87
C ALA A 8 10.11 -5.78 -7.85
N ARG A 9 9.67 -6.43 -6.76
CA ARG A 9 9.72 -7.90 -6.62
C ARG A 9 8.88 -8.62 -7.65
N LYS A 10 9.36 -9.79 -8.06
CA LYS A 10 8.68 -10.64 -9.03
C LYS A 10 7.49 -11.34 -8.38
N LYS A 11 6.51 -11.71 -9.19
CA LYS A 11 5.29 -12.38 -8.72
C LYS A 11 5.58 -13.62 -7.88
N HIS A 12 6.49 -14.49 -8.32
CA HIS A 12 6.82 -15.73 -7.60
C HIS A 12 7.47 -15.48 -6.24
N GLU A 13 8.30 -14.44 -6.10
CA GLU A 13 8.90 -14.05 -4.83
C GLU A 13 7.81 -13.62 -3.84
N LEU A 14 6.79 -12.88 -4.32
CA LEU A 14 5.64 -12.50 -3.49
C LEU A 14 4.74 -13.69 -3.13
N LEU A 15 4.57 -14.66 -4.05
CA LEU A 15 3.81 -15.88 -3.78
C LEU A 15 4.47 -16.70 -2.65
N GLU A 16 5.80 -16.82 -2.67
CA GLU A 16 6.57 -17.53 -1.66
C GLU A 16 6.59 -16.78 -0.32
N GLU A 17 7.02 -15.52 -0.34
CA GLU A 17 7.18 -14.66 0.86
C GLU A 17 5.88 -14.57 1.67
N PHE A 18 4.75 -14.34 0.97
CA PHE A 18 3.46 -14.23 1.62
C PHE A 18 2.75 -15.57 1.76
N GLN A 19 3.38 -16.70 1.47
CA GLN A 19 2.80 -18.05 1.58
C GLN A 19 1.42 -18.14 0.90
N VAL A 20 1.34 -17.62 -0.33
CA VAL A 20 0.11 -17.57 -1.10
C VAL A 20 -0.24 -18.98 -1.56
N GLU A 21 -1.49 -19.38 -1.31
CA GLU A 21 -1.99 -20.71 -1.67
C GLU A 21 -2.61 -20.75 -3.07
N LEU A 22 -3.05 -19.59 -3.57
CA LEU A 22 -3.70 -19.46 -4.87
C LEU A 22 -3.28 -18.15 -5.56
N ASP A 23 -2.68 -18.28 -6.74
CA ASP A 23 -2.55 -17.16 -7.66
C ASP A 23 -3.94 -16.84 -8.26
N GLY A 24 -4.55 -15.75 -7.81
CA GLY A 24 -5.92 -15.42 -8.20
C GLY A 24 -6.02 -14.64 -9.51
N ASP A 25 -4.90 -14.32 -10.15
CA ASP A 25 -4.81 -13.68 -11.45
C ASP A 25 -3.58 -14.24 -12.22
N PRO A 26 -3.53 -15.55 -12.55
CA PRO A 26 -2.33 -16.23 -13.09
C PRO A 26 -1.82 -15.61 -14.40
N ASP A 27 -2.73 -15.16 -15.27
CA ASP A 27 -2.40 -14.54 -16.55
C ASP A 27 -2.00 -13.06 -16.43
N LYS A 28 -1.97 -12.50 -15.21
CA LYS A 28 -1.55 -11.12 -14.95
C LYS A 28 -0.23 -11.11 -14.20
N GLU A 29 0.77 -10.49 -14.81
CA GLU A 29 2.06 -10.22 -14.20
C GLU A 29 2.37 -8.73 -14.29
N LEU A 30 2.68 -8.12 -13.15
CA LEU A 30 3.15 -6.75 -13.07
C LEU A 30 4.67 -6.78 -13.11
N GLY A 31 5.27 -6.03 -14.04
CA GLY A 31 6.71 -5.84 -14.05
C GLY A 31 7.17 -4.96 -12.88
N PRO A 32 8.49 -4.90 -12.62
CA PRO A 32 9.03 -4.05 -11.56
C PRO A 32 8.62 -2.58 -11.71
N ASP A 33 8.09 -1.99 -10.64
CA ASP A 33 7.70 -0.58 -10.58
C ASP A 33 8.35 0.09 -9.37
N TYR A 34 9.40 0.86 -9.63
CA TYR A 34 10.14 1.63 -8.62
C TYR A 34 9.46 2.96 -8.27
N ASN A 35 8.33 3.29 -8.92
CA ASN A 35 7.62 4.55 -8.76
C ASN A 35 6.10 4.36 -8.88
N VAL A 36 5.55 3.45 -8.07
CA VAL A 36 4.12 3.12 -8.06
C VAL A 36 3.33 4.33 -7.59
N ALA A 37 2.53 4.92 -8.49
CA ALA A 37 1.66 6.05 -8.22
C ALA A 37 0.20 5.60 -8.05
N PRO A 38 -0.65 6.44 -7.40
CA PRO A 38 -2.09 6.25 -7.38
C PRO A 38 -2.68 5.86 -8.73
N THR A 39 -3.73 5.06 -8.69
CA THR A 39 -4.49 4.53 -9.83
C THR A 39 -3.81 3.48 -10.68
N LYS A 40 -2.52 3.17 -10.46
CA LYS A 40 -1.86 2.01 -11.04
C LYS A 40 -2.45 0.70 -10.48
N ASN A 41 -2.26 -0.38 -11.24
CA ASN A 41 -2.48 -1.74 -10.75
C ASN A 41 -1.31 -2.17 -9.88
N VAL A 42 -1.60 -2.87 -8.79
CA VAL A 42 -0.65 -3.30 -7.77
C VAL A 42 -1.01 -4.69 -7.28
N TYR A 43 -0.04 -5.41 -6.73
CA TYR A 43 -0.32 -6.67 -6.05
C TYR A 43 -0.97 -6.45 -4.69
N ALA A 44 -1.95 -7.28 -4.37
CA ALA A 44 -2.55 -7.35 -3.05
C ALA A 44 -2.66 -8.81 -2.60
N VAL A 45 -2.23 -9.08 -1.38
CA VAL A 45 -2.41 -10.36 -0.71
C VAL A 45 -3.69 -10.29 0.11
N LEU A 46 -4.63 -11.19 -0.15
CA LEU A 46 -5.93 -11.22 0.52
C LEU A 46 -6.42 -12.64 0.73
N SER A 47 -7.22 -12.90 1.77
CA SER A 47 -7.84 -14.21 1.95
C SER A 47 -9.32 -14.18 1.60
N ARG A 48 -9.75 -15.14 0.79
CA ARG A 48 -11.16 -15.34 0.43
C ARG A 48 -11.48 -16.82 0.37
N VAL A 49 -12.76 -17.16 0.39
CA VAL A 49 -13.27 -18.51 0.13
C VAL A 49 -13.59 -18.62 -1.37
N PRO A 50 -12.73 -19.26 -2.21
CA PRO A 50 -13.10 -19.63 -3.57
C PRO A 50 -14.38 -20.47 -3.60
N LYS A 51 -15.12 -20.43 -4.71
CA LYS A 51 -16.34 -21.24 -4.89
C LYS A 51 -16.09 -22.74 -4.70
N GLU A 52 -14.91 -23.20 -5.07
CA GLU A 52 -14.50 -24.61 -5.01
C GLU A 52 -13.81 -24.98 -3.69
N ALA A 53 -13.56 -23.99 -2.81
CA ALA A 53 -12.85 -24.21 -1.55
C ALA A 53 -13.83 -24.24 -0.37
N GLY A 54 -13.60 -25.15 0.58
CA GLY A 54 -14.35 -25.21 1.84
C GLY A 54 -13.88 -24.21 2.91
N ARG A 55 -12.81 -23.44 2.63
CA ARG A 55 -12.21 -22.48 3.57
C ARG A 55 -11.64 -21.27 2.86
N ALA A 56 -11.30 -20.25 3.65
CA ALA A 56 -10.52 -19.13 3.14
C ALA A 56 -9.12 -19.63 2.78
N VAL A 57 -8.62 -19.16 1.64
CA VAL A 57 -7.25 -19.38 1.16
C VAL A 57 -6.62 -18.02 0.89
N ARG A 58 -5.32 -17.90 1.19
CA ARG A 58 -4.56 -16.69 0.90
C ARG A 58 -4.27 -16.61 -0.60
N GLN A 59 -4.54 -15.46 -1.20
CA GLN A 59 -4.45 -15.21 -2.64
C GLN A 59 -3.57 -14.00 -2.93
N LEU A 60 -2.84 -14.04 -4.06
CA LEU A 60 -2.25 -12.86 -4.68
C LEU A 60 -3.17 -12.39 -5.80
N ARG A 61 -3.53 -11.11 -5.81
CA ARG A 61 -4.44 -10.49 -6.78
C ARG A 61 -3.84 -9.22 -7.35
N VAL A 62 -4.22 -8.91 -8.59
CA VAL A 62 -3.94 -7.60 -9.18
C VAL A 62 -5.14 -6.68 -8.94
N VAL A 63 -4.92 -5.58 -8.23
CA VAL A 63 -5.96 -4.61 -7.85
C VAL A 63 -5.53 -3.18 -8.19
N ARG A 64 -6.48 -2.27 -8.39
CA ARG A 64 -6.17 -0.86 -8.65
C ARG A 64 -6.01 -0.05 -7.36
N TRP A 65 -4.92 0.66 -7.18
CA TRP A 65 -4.72 1.52 -6.00
C TRP A 65 -5.54 2.81 -6.10
N GLY A 66 -6.46 3.00 -5.17
CA GLY A 66 -7.45 4.08 -5.16
C GLY A 66 -8.85 3.48 -5.01
N LEU A 67 -9.31 3.34 -3.76
CA LEU A 67 -10.50 2.56 -3.43
C LEU A 67 -11.77 3.21 -3.97
N VAL A 68 -12.57 2.42 -4.68
CA VAL A 68 -13.89 2.82 -5.16
C VAL A 68 -14.94 2.12 -4.30
N PRO A 69 -15.68 2.85 -3.44
CA PRO A 69 -16.72 2.26 -2.62
C PRO A 69 -17.80 1.62 -3.49
N ALA A 70 -18.40 0.51 -3.02
CA ALA A 70 -19.41 -0.22 -3.79
C ALA A 70 -20.64 0.62 -4.20
N TRP A 71 -20.94 1.71 -3.48
CA TRP A 71 -22.06 2.62 -3.77
C TRP A 71 -21.70 3.75 -4.76
N ALA A 72 -20.43 3.88 -5.13
CA ALA A 72 -19.99 4.96 -6.01
C ALA A 72 -20.61 4.82 -7.41
N LYS A 73 -20.98 5.95 -8.01
CA LYS A 73 -21.48 6.00 -9.40
C LYS A 73 -20.35 6.14 -10.44
N ASP A 74 -19.20 6.66 -10.01
CA ASP A 74 -18.06 6.99 -10.85
C ASP A 74 -16.76 6.50 -10.17
N PRO A 75 -15.92 5.70 -10.87
CA PRO A 75 -14.66 5.20 -10.32
C PRO A 75 -13.60 6.29 -10.10
N SER A 76 -13.77 7.50 -10.65
CA SER A 76 -12.84 8.63 -10.47
C SER A 76 -12.64 9.01 -9.00
N ILE A 77 -13.64 8.72 -8.14
CA ILE A 77 -13.55 8.96 -6.70
C ILE A 77 -12.37 8.23 -6.06
N GLY A 78 -11.93 7.09 -6.63
CA GLY A 78 -10.81 6.30 -6.13
C GLY A 78 -9.49 7.08 -6.08
N SER A 79 -9.29 8.06 -6.96
CA SER A 79 -8.11 8.95 -6.93
C SER A 79 -7.95 9.72 -5.61
N ARG A 80 -9.05 9.93 -4.87
CA ARG A 80 -9.08 10.61 -3.57
C ARG A 80 -9.12 9.65 -2.39
N MET A 81 -9.13 8.33 -2.65
CA MET A 81 -9.26 7.28 -1.63
C MET A 81 -8.04 6.35 -1.63
N ILE A 82 -6.87 6.90 -1.90
CA ILE A 82 -5.59 6.17 -1.93
C ILE A 82 -5.11 5.76 -0.53
N ASN A 83 -5.54 6.52 0.49
CA ASN A 83 -5.26 6.22 1.89
C ASN A 83 -6.54 6.22 2.74
N ALA A 84 -6.56 5.37 3.77
CA ALA A 84 -7.52 5.38 4.86
C ALA A 84 -6.78 5.65 6.18
N ARG A 85 -7.36 6.45 7.07
CA ARG A 85 -6.76 6.78 8.38
C ARG A 85 -7.19 5.75 9.41
N ALA A 86 -6.23 5.10 10.08
CA ALA A 86 -6.48 4.07 11.10
C ALA A 86 -7.51 4.53 12.16
N GLU A 87 -7.46 5.80 12.51
CA GLU A 87 -8.25 6.44 13.56
C GLU A 87 -9.74 6.60 13.20
N THR A 88 -10.08 6.58 11.90
CA THR A 88 -11.45 6.91 11.44
C THR A 88 -12.03 5.93 10.43
N LEU A 89 -11.25 4.96 9.95
CA LEU A 89 -11.69 4.05 8.88
C LEU A 89 -12.83 3.12 9.31
N ALA A 90 -12.97 2.82 10.61
CA ALA A 90 -14.05 2.01 11.15
C ALA A 90 -15.41 2.72 11.11
N GLU A 91 -15.40 4.06 11.09
CA GLU A 91 -16.63 4.88 11.11
C GLU A 91 -17.03 5.36 9.72
N LYS A 92 -16.04 5.62 8.85
CA LYS A 92 -16.28 6.23 7.54
C LYS A 92 -17.05 5.29 6.60
N PRO A 93 -18.17 5.74 5.99
CA PRO A 93 -18.97 4.92 5.06
C PRO A 93 -18.18 4.30 3.91
N SER A 94 -17.14 4.98 3.45
CA SER A 94 -16.26 4.54 2.36
C SER A 94 -15.37 3.35 2.73
N PHE A 95 -15.12 3.12 4.02
CA PHE A 95 -14.11 2.14 4.49
C PHE A 95 -14.67 1.10 5.47
N ARG A 96 -15.63 1.46 6.32
CA ARG A 96 -16.11 0.61 7.44
C ARG A 96 -16.48 -0.81 7.04
N GLN A 97 -17.14 -0.98 5.88
CA GLN A 97 -17.55 -2.30 5.39
C GLN A 97 -16.38 -3.12 4.85
N ALA A 98 -15.38 -2.45 4.25
CA ALA A 98 -14.17 -3.08 3.78
C ALA A 98 -13.25 -3.43 4.96
N PHE A 99 -13.15 -2.57 5.97
CA PHE A 99 -12.39 -2.86 7.19
C PHE A 99 -12.86 -4.11 7.91
N ALA A 100 -14.18 -4.30 8.01
CA ALA A 100 -14.73 -5.47 8.66
C ALA A 100 -14.49 -6.79 7.90
N LYS A 101 -14.35 -6.78 6.56
CA LYS A 101 -14.45 -8.03 5.75
C LYS A 101 -13.50 -8.17 4.57
N ARG A 102 -12.84 -7.10 4.16
CA ARG A 102 -12.07 -7.00 2.90
C ARG A 102 -10.75 -6.30 3.18
N ARG A 103 -9.94 -6.97 3.98
CA ARG A 103 -8.58 -6.56 4.34
C ARG A 103 -7.58 -7.25 3.43
N CYS A 104 -6.51 -6.54 3.10
CA CYS A 104 -5.40 -7.07 2.31
C CYS A 104 -4.07 -6.57 2.89
N LEU A 105 -2.98 -7.19 2.44
CA LEU A 105 -1.64 -6.66 2.56
C LEU A 105 -1.21 -6.17 1.17
N LEU A 106 -0.54 -5.03 1.12
CA LEU A 106 0.01 -4.44 -0.09
C LEU A 106 1.54 -4.53 0.01
N PRO A 107 2.18 -5.48 -0.71
CA PRO A 107 3.62 -5.65 -0.69
C PRO A 107 4.35 -4.44 -1.29
N ALA A 108 5.38 -3.96 -0.59
CA ALA A 108 6.26 -2.91 -1.09
C ALA A 108 7.71 -3.14 -0.66
N ASP A 109 8.66 -2.79 -1.52
CA ASP A 109 10.08 -2.75 -1.17
C ASP A 109 10.43 -1.56 -0.27
N GLY A 110 9.58 -0.54 -0.30
CA GLY A 110 9.69 0.70 0.46
C GLY A 110 8.70 1.73 -0.08
N TYR A 111 8.49 2.80 0.68
CA TYR A 111 7.64 3.91 0.27
C TYR A 111 8.40 5.23 0.25
N PHE A 112 7.88 6.23 -0.46
CA PHE A 112 8.49 7.55 -0.50
C PHE A 112 7.69 8.56 0.31
N GLU A 113 8.40 9.38 1.07
CA GLU A 113 7.86 10.59 1.68
C GLU A 113 8.80 11.77 1.44
N TRP A 114 8.26 12.99 1.51
CA TRP A 114 8.96 14.20 1.12
C TRP A 114 9.14 15.15 2.30
N MET A 115 10.37 15.26 2.80
CA MET A 115 10.73 16.17 3.88
C MET A 115 10.83 17.61 3.34
N PRO A 116 10.12 18.59 3.92
CA PRO A 116 10.35 19.99 3.63
C PRO A 116 11.77 20.39 4.05
N VAL A 117 12.51 21.04 3.14
CA VAL A 117 13.86 21.55 3.39
C VAL A 117 13.98 22.99 2.88
N GLU A 118 14.86 23.78 3.47
CA GLU A 118 15.22 25.09 2.93
C GLU A 118 16.34 24.91 1.90
N GLY A 119 16.14 25.43 0.68
CA GLY A 119 17.20 25.47 -0.32
C GLY A 119 18.16 26.64 -0.08
N ASP A 120 19.34 26.56 -0.69
CA ASP A 120 20.39 27.61 -0.59
C ASP A 120 19.91 29.01 -1.03
N ASP A 121 18.88 29.06 -1.87
CA ASP A 121 18.21 30.28 -2.33
C ASP A 121 17.07 30.75 -1.41
N GLY A 122 16.96 30.20 -0.21
CA GLY A 122 15.91 30.48 0.78
C GLY A 122 14.53 29.97 0.38
N LYS A 123 14.41 29.22 -0.74
CA LYS A 123 13.12 28.68 -1.19
C LYS A 123 12.85 27.33 -0.55
N LYS A 124 11.59 27.12 -0.15
CA LYS A 124 11.14 25.81 0.34
C LYS A 124 11.21 24.79 -0.79
N ARG A 125 11.96 23.72 -0.56
CA ARG A 125 12.07 22.54 -1.42
C ARG A 125 11.58 21.32 -0.64
N LYS A 126 11.51 20.18 -1.33
CA LYS A 126 11.17 18.91 -0.72
C LYS A 126 12.20 17.87 -1.11
N GLN A 127 12.87 17.29 -0.11
CA GLN A 127 13.77 16.17 -0.28
C GLN A 127 12.96 14.87 -0.23
N PRO A 128 12.94 14.05 -1.30
CA PRO A 128 12.37 12.71 -1.21
C PRO A 128 13.26 11.78 -0.38
N TYR A 129 12.62 10.99 0.47
CA TYR A 129 13.23 9.88 1.19
C TYR A 129 12.56 8.58 0.75
N PHE A 130 13.37 7.55 0.51
CA PHE A 130 12.90 6.18 0.37
C PHE A 130 13.01 5.49 1.74
N ILE A 131 11.87 5.06 2.27
CA ILE A 131 11.74 4.44 3.58
C ILE A 131 11.48 2.95 3.37
N ARG A 132 12.36 2.11 3.92
CA ARG A 132 12.36 0.66 3.68
C ARG A 132 12.74 -0.14 4.92
N PRO A 133 12.49 -1.45 4.98
CA PRO A 133 13.02 -2.32 6.03
C PRO A 133 14.54 -2.24 6.10
N ASP A 134 15.08 -2.19 7.31
CA ASP A 134 16.52 -2.19 7.57
C ASP A 134 17.20 -3.51 7.15
N ASP A 135 16.47 -4.62 7.29
CA ASP A 135 16.87 -5.98 6.92
C ASP A 135 16.76 -6.30 5.41
N GLY A 136 16.24 -5.37 4.61
CA GLY A 136 16.00 -5.58 3.17
C GLY A 136 14.81 -6.49 2.84
N GLY A 137 13.95 -6.77 3.82
CA GLY A 137 12.70 -7.51 3.68
C GLY A 137 11.65 -6.80 2.83
N VAL A 138 10.40 -7.28 2.91
CA VAL A 138 9.24 -6.66 2.25
C VAL A 138 8.35 -5.99 3.28
N LEU A 139 7.85 -4.81 2.96
CA LEU A 139 6.78 -4.18 3.74
C LEU A 139 5.45 -4.83 3.39
N ALA A 140 4.72 -5.23 4.43
CA ALA A 140 3.34 -5.66 4.32
C ALA A 140 2.40 -4.53 4.77
N MET A 141 2.15 -3.57 3.89
CA MET A 141 1.28 -2.44 4.22
C MET A 141 -0.16 -2.91 4.40
N ALA A 142 -0.78 -2.58 5.52
CA ALA A 142 -2.18 -2.83 5.81
C ALA A 142 -3.05 -2.11 4.77
N GLY A 143 -3.93 -2.84 4.10
CA GLY A 143 -4.82 -2.30 3.10
C GLY A 143 -6.24 -2.78 3.24
N LEU A 144 -7.16 -2.04 2.62
CA LEU A 144 -8.53 -2.49 2.38
C LEU A 144 -8.72 -2.66 0.89
N TYR A 145 -9.63 -3.55 0.50
CA TYR A 145 -10.04 -3.69 -0.89
C TYR A 145 -11.56 -3.66 -1.05
N GLU A 146 -12.00 -3.28 -2.25
CA GLU A 146 -13.41 -3.26 -2.63
C GLU A 146 -13.65 -3.85 -4.00
N PHE A 147 -14.85 -4.43 -4.15
CA PHE A 147 -15.40 -4.78 -5.45
C PHE A 147 -16.40 -3.70 -5.85
N TRP A 148 -16.12 -3.04 -6.96
CA TRP A 148 -17.03 -2.06 -7.54
C TRP A 148 -17.62 -2.62 -8.84
N LYS A 149 -18.96 -2.66 -8.90
CA LYS A 149 -19.72 -3.09 -10.08
C LYS A 149 -20.05 -1.86 -10.91
N ASP A 150 -19.47 -1.75 -12.10
CA ASP A 150 -19.66 -0.60 -12.99
C ASP A 150 -21.12 -0.51 -13.43
N PRO A 151 -21.89 0.51 -13.02
CA PRO A 151 -23.32 0.60 -13.35
C PRO A 151 -23.56 0.89 -14.84
N SER A 152 -22.55 1.34 -15.58
CA SER A 152 -22.67 1.68 -17.01
C SER A 152 -22.48 0.48 -17.95
N ARG A 153 -21.90 -0.61 -17.47
CA ARG A 153 -21.60 -1.81 -18.27
C ARG A 153 -22.71 -2.85 -18.21
N ALA A 154 -22.79 -3.74 -19.20
CA ALA A 154 -23.67 -4.90 -19.13
C ALA A 154 -23.20 -5.89 -18.04
N ASP A 155 -24.11 -6.73 -17.53
CA ASP A 155 -23.80 -7.64 -16.41
C ASP A 155 -22.84 -8.78 -16.78
N ASP A 156 -22.73 -9.09 -18.07
CA ASP A 156 -21.82 -10.07 -18.67
C ASP A 156 -20.51 -9.47 -19.21
N ASP A 157 -20.34 -8.15 -19.13
CA ASP A 157 -19.10 -7.48 -19.55
C ASP A 157 -17.91 -7.97 -18.67
N PRO A 158 -16.80 -8.46 -19.25
CA PRO A 158 -15.65 -8.93 -18.49
C PRO A 158 -14.99 -7.84 -17.63
N LEU A 159 -15.22 -6.55 -17.95
CA LEU A 159 -14.75 -5.39 -17.20
C LEU A 159 -15.80 -4.81 -16.26
N LYS A 160 -16.93 -5.50 -16.06
CA LYS A 160 -18.02 -5.09 -15.16
C LYS A 160 -17.56 -4.89 -13.72
N TRP A 161 -16.57 -5.65 -13.29
CA TRP A 161 -16.06 -5.62 -11.92
C TRP A 161 -14.67 -5.00 -11.88
N LEU A 162 -14.52 -3.98 -11.05
CA LEU A 162 -13.23 -3.40 -10.69
C LEU A 162 -12.89 -3.81 -9.25
N VAL A 163 -11.68 -4.32 -9.05
CA VAL A 163 -11.13 -4.53 -7.71
C VAL A 163 -10.19 -3.38 -7.40
N THR A 164 -10.44 -2.68 -6.31
CA THR A 164 -9.65 -1.51 -5.90
C THR A 164 -9.15 -1.65 -4.48
N CYS A 165 -8.09 -0.93 -4.11
CA CYS A 165 -7.55 -0.94 -2.76
C CYS A 165 -7.19 0.45 -2.23
N THR A 166 -6.98 0.53 -0.92
CA THR A 166 -6.45 1.71 -0.22
C THR A 166 -5.41 1.26 0.79
N VAL A 167 -4.43 2.12 1.07
CA VAL A 167 -3.41 1.88 2.10
C VAL A 167 -3.90 2.50 3.42
N ILE A 168 -3.90 1.74 4.50
CA ILE A 168 -4.15 2.27 5.84
C ILE A 168 -2.92 3.04 6.30
N THR A 169 -3.13 4.21 6.88
CA THR A 169 -2.08 5.09 7.41
C THR A 169 -2.31 5.36 8.88
N THR A 170 -1.23 5.62 9.60
CA THR A 170 -1.21 6.01 11.01
C THR A 170 -0.24 7.19 11.20
N ASP A 171 -0.13 7.69 12.42
CA ASP A 171 0.86 8.71 12.78
C ASP A 171 2.27 8.14 12.63
N ALA A 172 3.19 8.96 12.12
CA ALA A 172 4.58 8.55 11.95
C ALA A 172 5.32 8.51 13.31
N GLU A 173 6.21 7.53 13.46
CA GLU A 173 7.13 7.40 14.59
C GLU A 173 8.17 8.54 14.62
N ASP A 174 8.76 8.85 15.78
CA ASP A 174 9.55 10.08 16.05
C ASP A 174 10.53 10.50 14.92
N GLU A 175 11.39 9.59 14.45
CA GLU A 175 12.37 9.92 13.40
C GLU A 175 11.71 10.14 12.02
N LEU A 176 10.72 9.30 11.66
CA LEU A 176 9.96 9.42 10.41
C LEU A 176 8.98 10.60 10.43
N GLY A 177 8.50 10.98 11.62
CA GLY A 177 7.64 12.13 11.86
C GLY A 177 8.28 13.45 11.46
N ARG A 178 9.62 13.51 11.43
CA ARG A 178 10.38 14.66 10.90
C ARG A 178 10.27 14.77 9.38
N ILE A 179 10.07 13.66 8.68
CA ILE A 179 9.90 13.60 7.22
C ILE A 179 8.44 13.92 6.86
N HIS A 180 7.49 13.22 7.48
CA HIS A 180 6.05 13.43 7.30
C HIS A 180 5.28 12.97 8.54
N ASP A 181 4.20 13.65 8.89
CA ASP A 181 3.34 13.32 10.04
C ASP A 181 2.60 11.97 9.95
N ARG A 182 2.67 11.26 8.82
CA ARG A 182 1.91 10.03 8.56
C ARG A 182 2.78 9.00 7.87
N MET A 183 2.57 7.73 8.20
CA MET A 183 3.19 6.59 7.53
C MET A 183 2.14 5.51 7.19
N PRO A 184 2.43 4.60 6.25
CA PRO A 184 1.62 3.39 6.08
C PRO A 184 1.63 2.55 7.35
N MET A 185 0.49 1.98 7.70
CA MET A 185 0.40 0.99 8.75
C MET A 185 0.96 -0.34 8.22
N MET A 186 1.88 -0.95 8.96
CA MET A 186 2.45 -2.25 8.62
C MET A 186 1.81 -3.35 9.46
N ILE A 187 1.61 -4.53 8.87
CA ILE A 187 1.23 -5.72 9.64
C ILE A 187 2.45 -6.65 9.71
N GLU A 188 2.83 -6.99 10.93
CA GLU A 188 3.90 -7.95 11.20
C GLU A 188 3.52 -9.36 10.71
N GLN A 189 4.53 -10.15 10.33
CA GLN A 189 4.33 -11.46 9.69
C GLN A 189 3.49 -12.42 10.54
N ASP A 190 3.69 -12.41 11.85
CA ASP A 190 2.97 -13.23 12.83
C ASP A 190 1.47 -12.88 12.90
N ARG A 191 1.08 -11.67 12.49
CA ARG A 191 -0.31 -11.17 12.49
C ARG A 191 -0.99 -11.22 11.13
N TRP A 192 -0.28 -11.60 10.05
CA TRP A 192 -0.86 -11.67 8.70
C TRP A 192 -2.09 -12.58 8.63
N ALA A 193 -2.07 -13.74 9.29
CA ALA A 193 -3.18 -14.68 9.25
C ALA A 193 -4.46 -14.09 9.86
N GLU A 194 -4.34 -13.44 11.01
CA GLU A 194 -5.45 -12.81 11.72
C GLU A 194 -5.96 -11.56 10.96
N TRP A 195 -5.04 -10.72 10.49
CA TRP A 195 -5.38 -9.56 9.65
C TRP A 195 -6.16 -9.97 8.40
N LEU A 196 -5.76 -11.05 7.74
CA LEU A 196 -6.39 -11.50 6.51
C LEU A 196 -7.66 -12.34 6.73
N ASP A 197 -7.97 -12.79 7.95
CA ASP A 197 -9.12 -13.70 8.18
C ASP A 197 -10.47 -12.99 7.89
N PRO A 198 -11.22 -13.39 6.84
CA PRO A 198 -12.51 -12.78 6.53
C PRO A 198 -13.60 -13.09 7.57
N LYS A 199 -13.36 -14.02 8.51
CA LYS A 199 -14.28 -14.33 9.61
C LYS A 199 -14.10 -13.40 10.81
N LEU A 200 -12.94 -12.78 10.97
CA LEU A 200 -12.72 -11.74 11.98
C LEU A 200 -13.36 -10.44 11.51
N THR A 201 -14.63 -10.25 11.89
CA THR A 201 -15.45 -9.09 11.47
C THR A 201 -15.68 -8.05 12.55
N ASP A 202 -15.34 -8.36 13.80
CA ASP A 202 -15.44 -7.43 14.90
C ASP A 202 -14.39 -6.31 14.74
N THR A 203 -14.85 -5.08 14.52
CA THR A 203 -13.96 -3.97 14.17
C THR A 203 -13.09 -3.52 15.31
N GLU A 204 -13.48 -3.75 16.57
CA GLU A 204 -12.63 -3.46 17.74
C GLU A 204 -11.43 -4.41 17.76
N SER A 205 -11.66 -5.71 17.64
CA SER A 205 -10.61 -6.72 17.54
C SER A 205 -9.66 -6.46 16.36
N VAL A 206 -10.21 -6.15 15.18
CA VAL A 206 -9.40 -5.82 14.00
C VAL A 206 -8.58 -4.53 14.22
N SER A 207 -9.12 -3.54 14.92
CA SER A 207 -8.38 -2.31 15.25
C SER A 207 -7.19 -2.59 16.17
N GLY A 208 -7.32 -3.57 17.07
CA GLY A 208 -6.21 -4.04 17.91
C GLY A 208 -5.02 -4.62 17.13
N LEU A 209 -5.21 -4.98 15.86
CA LEU A 209 -4.12 -5.43 14.97
C LEU A 209 -3.33 -4.26 14.36
N LEU A 210 -3.91 -3.06 14.33
CA LEU A 210 -3.30 -1.86 13.75
C LEU A 210 -2.38 -1.19 14.77
N VAL A 211 -1.33 -1.90 15.17
CA VAL A 211 -0.28 -1.38 16.05
C VAL A 211 0.87 -0.86 15.17
N PRO A 212 1.25 0.43 15.27
CA PRO A 212 2.43 0.95 14.58
C PRO A 212 3.66 0.08 14.84
N ALA A 213 4.59 0.06 13.90
CA ALA A 213 5.80 -0.73 14.07
C ALA A 213 6.59 -0.26 15.30
N SER A 214 7.46 -1.13 15.82
CA SER A 214 8.40 -0.68 16.85
C SER A 214 9.44 0.24 16.20
N PRO A 215 9.79 1.38 16.83
CA PRO A 215 10.86 2.25 16.36
C PRO A 215 12.15 1.48 16.03
N GLY A 216 12.80 1.89 14.94
CA GLY A 216 14.13 1.41 14.56
C GLY A 216 14.18 0.26 13.55
N ARG A 217 13.05 -0.20 12.99
CA ARG A 217 13.03 -1.25 11.94
C ARG A 217 13.02 -0.70 10.50
N LEU A 218 12.90 0.61 10.36
CA LEU A 218 12.83 1.28 9.06
C LEU A 218 14.02 2.22 8.90
N ALA A 219 14.67 2.14 7.75
CA ALA A 219 15.69 3.08 7.34
C ALA A 219 15.09 4.11 6.38
N ALA A 220 15.32 5.40 6.65
CA ALA A 220 14.96 6.50 5.76
C ALA A 220 16.21 6.97 4.99
N ILE A 221 16.17 6.84 3.66
CA ILE A 221 17.32 7.11 2.79
C ILE A 221 16.99 8.27 1.86
N PRO A 222 17.76 9.38 1.84
CA PRO A 222 17.53 10.45 0.88
C PRO A 222 17.82 9.96 -0.55
N VAL A 223 16.93 10.26 -1.49
CA VAL A 223 17.03 9.83 -2.90
C VAL A 223 16.94 11.00 -3.88
N SER A 224 17.18 10.75 -5.17
CA SER A 224 17.07 11.77 -6.22
C SER A 224 15.66 12.36 -6.32
N THR A 225 15.57 13.64 -6.66
CA THR A 225 14.30 14.32 -7.00
C THR A 225 13.66 13.79 -8.28
N ASP A 226 14.34 12.93 -9.05
CA ASP A 226 13.78 12.27 -10.24
C ASP A 226 12.51 11.48 -9.94
N VAL A 227 12.34 10.96 -8.72
CA VAL A 227 11.13 10.24 -8.30
C VAL A 227 9.87 11.12 -8.36
N ASN A 228 10.01 12.45 -8.32
CA ASN A 228 8.90 13.40 -8.43
C ASN A 228 8.12 13.21 -9.72
N ASN A 229 8.81 12.88 -10.82
CA ASN A 229 8.18 12.58 -12.09
C ASN A 229 7.75 11.10 -12.15
N VAL A 230 6.44 10.86 -12.10
CA VAL A 230 5.82 9.52 -12.15
C VAL A 230 6.18 8.69 -13.39
N ARG A 231 6.72 9.31 -14.44
CA ARG A 231 7.16 8.63 -15.66
C ARG A 231 8.53 7.97 -15.49
N ASN A 232 9.32 8.42 -14.52
CA ASN A 232 10.60 7.80 -14.19
C ASN A 232 10.31 6.51 -13.40
N ASN A 233 10.92 5.39 -13.80
CA ASN A 233 10.66 4.08 -13.20
C ASN A 233 11.91 3.18 -13.14
N GLY A 234 13.09 3.78 -12.98
CA GLY A 234 14.36 3.05 -12.91
C GLY A 234 14.73 2.63 -11.48
N PRO A 235 15.57 1.60 -11.31
CA PRO A 235 16.10 1.18 -10.01
C PRO A 235 16.94 2.27 -9.33
N ASP A 236 17.42 3.27 -10.08
CA ASP A 236 18.16 4.41 -9.53
C ASP A 236 17.31 5.29 -8.61
N LEU A 237 15.98 5.23 -8.71
CA LEU A 237 15.06 6.03 -7.89
C LEU A 237 15.07 5.68 -6.40
N ILE A 238 15.53 4.48 -6.07
CA ILE A 238 15.64 3.98 -4.68
C ILE A 238 17.09 3.95 -4.18
N LYS A 239 18.05 4.43 -4.99
CA LYS A 239 19.45 4.50 -4.59
C LYS A 239 19.69 5.71 -3.68
N PRO A 240 20.51 5.56 -2.61
CA PRO A 240 20.91 6.69 -1.80
C PRO A 240 21.58 7.78 -2.64
N LEU A 241 21.34 9.04 -2.27
CA LEU A 241 22.15 10.14 -2.77
C LEU A 241 23.62 9.96 -2.35
N PRO A 242 24.59 10.44 -3.16
CA PRO A 242 25.97 10.56 -2.74
C PRO A 242 26.08 11.37 -1.43
N PRO A 243 27.03 11.06 -0.53
CA PRO A 243 27.17 11.78 0.74
C PRO A 243 27.31 13.31 0.61
N GLU A 244 27.86 13.78 -0.51
CA GLU A 244 28.03 15.21 -0.83
C GLU A 244 26.71 15.92 -1.19
N GLU A 245 25.71 15.17 -1.65
CA GLU A 245 24.39 15.66 -2.06
C GLU A 245 23.30 15.32 -1.03
N ALA A 246 23.60 14.40 -0.11
CA ALA A 246 22.72 14.07 0.99
C ALA A 246 22.59 15.31 1.90
N PRO A 247 21.36 15.78 2.19
CA PRO A 247 21.20 16.79 3.23
C PRO A 247 21.77 16.23 4.52
N ALA A 248 22.41 17.10 5.33
CA ALA A 248 22.97 16.70 6.61
C ALA A 248 21.91 15.93 7.42
N LEU A 249 22.14 14.64 7.61
CA LEU A 249 21.33 13.78 8.47
C LEU A 249 21.83 14.02 9.89
N PHE A 250 21.02 14.71 10.68
CA PHE A 250 21.16 14.92 12.13
C PHE A 250 22.57 15.27 12.63
#